data_AF-A0A497QA63-F1
#
_entry.id   AF-A0A497QA63-F1
#
_cell.length_a   1.000
_cell.length_b   1.000
_cell.length_c   1.000
_cell.angle_alpha   90.00
_cell.angle_beta   90.00
_cell.angle_gamma   90.00
#
_symmetry.space_group_name_H-M   'P 1'
#
loop_
_entity.id
_entity.type
_entity.pdbx_description
1 polymer ?
#
loop_
_entity_poly.entity_id
_entity_poly.type
_entity_poly.pdbx_seq_one_letter_code
_entity_poly.pdbx_strand_id
1 'polypeptide(L)'
;MGKLDLVFVVDNTGSMGPYINAVKQKILEIVRTIKREELCHHLRIGLVCYRDHPPQESTFVTKKFELTSDTTAIEASVKEMSASGGGDGPEAVADAIHVLNRMEFLRDAAKVAVLVGDAPPHGVEPGDAWSECPEGIDWREAAKKAFDAGIVVHTVGCFPEIQRYTHAVDTFKEIASTTKGEFFPLAEAEGLVELITGIAVEEIDKIVIQESILKELGIDPTQVDTEVLSSVDASELARTLSGKGVRRRVVRTTAADAPAPVELQEAEISEEDVLEAIRQIQKKMR
;
A
#
# COMPACT_ATOMS: atom_id res chain seq x y z
N MET A 1 19.11 2.36 -5.57
CA MET A 1 17.70 1.90 -5.50
C MET A 1 17.27 1.84 -4.03
N GLY A 2 16.01 2.10 -3.70
CA GLY A 2 15.56 2.14 -2.30
C GLY A 2 15.18 0.76 -1.73
N LYS A 3 14.67 0.77 -0.49
CA LYS A 3 14.11 -0.40 0.21
C LYS A 3 12.58 -0.33 0.16
N LEU A 4 11.92 -1.48 0.13
CA LEU A 4 10.47 -1.59 0.08
C LEU A 4 9.97 -2.59 1.12
N ASP A 5 9.05 -2.12 1.95
CA ASP A 5 8.19 -2.94 2.79
C ASP A 5 6.79 -2.94 2.19
N LEU A 6 6.34 -4.10 1.73
CA LEU A 6 5.03 -4.28 1.11
C LEU A 6 4.17 -5.21 1.96
N VAL A 7 3.02 -4.75 2.44
CA VAL A 7 2.09 -5.58 3.22
C VAL A 7 0.78 -5.78 2.47
N PHE A 8 0.35 -7.03 2.31
CA PHE A 8 -1.00 -7.33 1.84
C PHE A 8 -1.93 -7.48 3.03
N VAL A 9 -3.05 -6.77 3.04
CA VAL A 9 -4.10 -6.88 4.06
C VAL A 9 -5.33 -7.46 3.37
N VAL A 10 -5.70 -8.70 3.68
CA VAL A 10 -6.62 -9.49 2.84
C VAL A 10 -7.78 -10.02 3.65
N ASP A 11 -8.98 -9.72 3.15
CA ASP A 11 -10.22 -10.31 3.60
C ASP A 11 -10.27 -11.83 3.28
N ASN A 12 -10.50 -12.63 4.30
CA ASN A 12 -10.60 -14.09 4.22
C ASN A 12 -12.00 -14.60 4.61
N THR A 13 -13.03 -13.77 4.56
CA THR A 13 -14.42 -14.11 4.92
C THR A 13 -15.07 -14.96 3.84
N GLY A 14 -16.25 -15.50 4.11
CA GLY A 14 -16.95 -16.37 3.17
C GLY A 14 -17.30 -15.70 1.84
N SER A 15 -17.67 -14.42 1.85
CA SER A 15 -18.03 -13.64 0.65
C SER A 15 -16.89 -13.57 -0.37
N MET A 16 -15.64 -13.59 0.11
CA MET A 16 -14.43 -13.60 -0.71
C MET A 16 -14.23 -14.88 -1.54
N GLY A 17 -15.08 -15.91 -1.39
CA GLY A 17 -14.99 -17.19 -2.10
C GLY A 17 -14.72 -17.10 -3.61
N PRO A 18 -15.46 -16.27 -4.37
CA PRO A 18 -15.21 -16.08 -5.80
C PRO A 18 -13.89 -15.38 -6.14
N TYR A 19 -13.32 -14.61 -5.19
CA TYR A 19 -12.19 -13.70 -5.44
C TYR A 19 -10.86 -14.22 -4.89
N ILE A 20 -10.88 -15.02 -3.81
CA ILE A 20 -9.70 -15.36 -3.01
C ILE A 20 -8.58 -16.01 -3.84
N ASN A 21 -8.93 -16.85 -4.81
CA ASN A 21 -7.94 -17.48 -5.70
C ASN A 21 -7.29 -16.48 -6.66
N ALA A 22 -8.06 -15.53 -7.19
CA ALA A 22 -7.52 -14.46 -8.04
C ALA A 22 -6.62 -13.53 -7.22
N VAL A 23 -7.03 -13.15 -6.01
CA VAL A 23 -6.22 -12.36 -5.07
C VAL A 23 -4.88 -13.05 -4.78
N LYS A 24 -4.90 -14.34 -4.43
CA LYS A 24 -3.68 -15.13 -4.25
C LYS A 24 -2.76 -15.07 -5.47
N GLN A 25 -3.30 -15.32 -6.66
CA GLN A 25 -2.52 -15.32 -7.89
C GLN A 25 -1.86 -13.96 -8.13
N LYS A 26 -2.60 -12.87 -7.93
CA LYS A 26 -2.11 -11.50 -8.13
C LYS A 26 -1.04 -11.11 -7.13
N ILE A 27 -1.21 -11.44 -5.86
CA ILE A 27 -0.17 -11.23 -4.83
C ILE A 27 1.12 -11.96 -5.23
N LEU A 28 1.03 -13.24 -5.59
CA LEU A 28 2.20 -14.02 -6.02
C LEU A 28 2.86 -13.44 -7.29
N GLU A 29 2.06 -12.93 -8.22
CA GLU A 29 2.54 -12.29 -9.44
C GLU A 29 3.28 -10.98 -9.15
N ILE A 30 2.74 -10.11 -8.30
CA ILE A 30 3.39 -8.87 -7.84
C ILE A 30 4.73 -9.18 -7.19
N VAL A 31 4.76 -10.12 -6.25
CA VAL A 31 5.99 -10.50 -5.54
C VAL A 31 7.06 -11.00 -6.52
N ARG A 32 6.67 -11.82 -7.50
CA ARG A 32 7.60 -12.32 -8.52
C ARG A 32 8.09 -11.22 -9.45
N THR A 33 7.20 -10.31 -9.86
CA THR A 33 7.56 -9.18 -10.73
C THR A 33 8.53 -8.24 -10.03
N ILE A 34 8.25 -7.82 -8.78
CA ILE A 34 9.16 -6.96 -8.02
C ILE A 34 10.56 -7.58 -7.89
N LYS A 35 10.64 -8.90 -7.66
CA LYS A 35 11.91 -9.63 -7.58
C LYS A 35 12.62 -9.75 -8.93
N ARG A 36 11.88 -10.10 -9.98
CA ARG A 36 12.43 -10.37 -11.33
C ARG A 36 12.98 -9.09 -11.96
N GLU A 37 12.26 -7.99 -11.83
CA GLU A 37 12.66 -6.68 -12.38
C GLU A 37 13.64 -5.93 -11.46
N GLU A 38 14.08 -6.55 -10.36
CA GLU A 38 15.01 -5.97 -9.36
C GLU A 38 14.60 -4.55 -8.94
N LEU A 39 13.32 -4.34 -8.60
CA LEU A 39 12.79 -2.98 -8.43
C LEU A 39 13.33 -2.24 -7.20
N CYS A 40 13.85 -2.99 -6.24
CA CYS A 40 14.43 -2.46 -5.00
C CYS A 40 15.65 -3.29 -4.60
N HIS A 41 16.56 -2.70 -3.82
CA HIS A 41 17.71 -3.44 -3.29
C HIS A 41 17.33 -4.35 -2.12
N HIS A 42 16.21 -4.03 -1.45
CA HIS A 42 15.76 -4.77 -0.28
C HIS A 42 14.24 -4.81 -0.25
N LEU A 43 13.69 -5.98 -0.54
CA LEU A 43 12.26 -6.26 -0.45
C LEU A 43 11.97 -6.99 0.87
N ARG A 44 11.00 -6.50 1.63
CA ARG A 44 10.34 -7.27 2.69
C ARG A 44 8.85 -7.29 2.46
N ILE A 45 8.24 -8.45 2.65
CA ILE A 45 6.81 -8.63 2.43
C ILE A 45 6.16 -9.11 3.72
N GLY A 46 4.99 -8.59 4.04
CA GLY A 46 4.12 -9.04 5.13
C GLY A 46 2.73 -9.37 4.62
N LEU A 47 1.96 -10.06 5.45
CA LEU A 47 0.56 -10.41 5.18
C LEU A 47 -0.25 -10.25 6.46
N VAL A 48 -1.41 -9.60 6.37
CA VAL A 48 -2.43 -9.55 7.42
C VAL A 48 -3.70 -10.12 6.81
N CYS A 49 -4.12 -11.29 7.25
CA CYS A 49 -5.46 -11.79 6.93
C CYS A 49 -6.44 -11.30 8.00
N TYR A 50 -7.65 -10.94 7.61
CA TYR A 50 -8.72 -10.63 8.55
C TYR A 50 -10.00 -11.33 8.17
N ARG A 51 -10.88 -11.48 9.16
CA ARG A 51 -12.25 -11.95 8.99
C ARG A 51 -13.18 -11.09 9.84
N ASP A 52 -13.96 -11.74 10.69
CA ASP A 52 -15.00 -11.12 11.49
C ASP A 52 -14.76 -11.38 12.98
N HIS A 53 -15.56 -10.75 13.82
CA HIS A 53 -15.59 -10.96 15.26
C HIS A 53 -16.51 -12.11 15.67
N PRO A 54 -16.28 -12.73 16.84
CA PRO A 54 -17.28 -13.60 17.44
C PRO A 54 -18.57 -12.83 17.77
N PRO A 55 -19.77 -13.44 17.62
CA PRO A 55 -20.02 -14.85 17.29
C PRO A 55 -20.00 -15.24 15.80
N GLN A 56 -19.88 -14.30 14.87
CA GLN A 56 -19.95 -14.52 13.42
C GLN A 56 -18.76 -15.35 12.92
N GLU A 57 -17.59 -15.14 13.52
CA GLU A 57 -16.39 -15.93 13.29
C GLU A 57 -15.81 -16.49 14.62
N SER A 58 -15.27 -17.70 14.55
CA SER A 58 -14.71 -18.43 15.71
C SER A 58 -13.25 -18.88 15.53
N THR A 59 -12.69 -18.71 14.34
CA THR A 59 -11.33 -19.12 13.99
C THR A 59 -10.31 -18.03 14.30
N PHE A 60 -10.43 -16.86 13.69
CA PHE A 60 -9.60 -15.69 13.98
C PHE A 60 -10.27 -14.41 13.47
N VAL A 61 -10.06 -13.30 14.18
CA VAL A 61 -10.39 -11.95 13.70
C VAL A 61 -9.29 -11.45 12.76
N THR A 62 -8.04 -11.54 13.20
CA THR A 62 -6.86 -11.20 12.40
C THR A 62 -5.75 -12.25 12.54
N LYS A 63 -4.98 -12.45 11.46
CA LYS A 63 -3.80 -13.32 11.43
C LYS A 63 -2.66 -12.58 10.71
N LYS A 64 -1.61 -12.26 11.46
CA LYS A 64 -0.43 -11.52 10.98
C LYS A 64 0.72 -12.46 10.61
N PHE A 65 1.37 -12.17 9.50
CA PHE A 65 2.67 -12.72 9.08
C PHE A 65 3.64 -11.53 8.93
N GLU A 66 4.70 -11.54 9.72
CA GLU A 66 5.63 -10.41 9.82
C GLU A 66 6.36 -10.09 8.52
N LEU A 67 6.79 -8.82 8.39
CA LEU A 67 7.64 -8.36 7.30
C LEU A 67 8.95 -9.14 7.27
N THR A 68 9.22 -9.82 6.16
CA THR A 68 10.43 -10.63 5.98
C THR A 68 10.98 -10.54 4.56
N SER A 69 12.30 -10.68 4.41
CA SER A 69 12.95 -10.85 3.10
C SER A 69 12.83 -12.26 2.55
N ASP A 70 12.39 -13.23 3.37
CA ASP A 70 12.06 -14.58 2.89
C ASP A 70 10.69 -14.55 2.18
N THR A 71 10.73 -14.20 0.90
CA THR A 71 9.51 -14.12 0.09
C THR A 71 8.87 -15.50 -0.08
N THR A 72 9.61 -16.60 0.04
CA THR A 72 9.06 -17.96 -0.09
C THR A 72 8.15 -18.30 1.09
N ALA A 73 8.49 -17.86 2.30
CA ALA A 73 7.62 -17.98 3.47
C ALA A 73 6.28 -17.26 3.25
N ILE A 74 6.31 -16.03 2.73
CA ILE A 74 5.09 -15.28 2.44
C ILE A 74 4.29 -15.90 1.30
N GLU A 75 4.94 -16.36 0.23
CA GLU A 75 4.25 -17.08 -0.86
C GLU A 75 3.51 -18.32 -0.34
N ALA A 76 4.06 -19.02 0.66
CA ALA A 76 3.40 -20.14 1.31
C ALA A 76 2.17 -19.67 2.11
N SER A 77 2.31 -18.63 2.94
CA SER A 77 1.19 -18.06 3.72
C SER A 77 0.05 -17.56 2.83
N VAL A 78 0.36 -16.94 1.68
CA VAL A 78 -0.64 -16.51 0.68
C VAL A 78 -1.40 -17.71 0.13
N LYS A 79 -0.70 -18.82 -0.19
CA LYS A 79 -1.35 -20.04 -0.72
C LYS A 79 -2.30 -20.67 0.30
N GLU A 80 -2.04 -20.52 1.60
CA GLU A 80 -2.88 -21.02 2.68
C GLU A 80 -4.15 -20.23 2.95
N MET A 81 -4.29 -18.99 2.43
CA MET A 81 -5.50 -18.19 2.66
C MET A 81 -6.76 -18.94 2.21
N SER A 82 -7.88 -18.75 2.89
CA SER A 82 -9.14 -19.37 2.48
C SER A 82 -10.30 -18.51 2.92
N ALA A 83 -11.27 -18.38 2.02
CA ALA A 83 -12.53 -17.69 2.26
C ALA A 83 -13.45 -18.57 3.11
N SER A 84 -13.74 -18.15 4.33
CA SER A 84 -14.76 -18.77 5.20
C SER A 84 -15.10 -17.85 6.37
N GLY A 85 -16.22 -18.10 7.05
CA GLY A 85 -16.65 -17.30 8.19
C GLY A 85 -17.32 -15.99 7.76
N GLY A 86 -17.44 -15.07 8.71
CA GLY A 86 -18.29 -13.87 8.60
C GLY A 86 -19.77 -14.20 8.84
N GLY A 87 -20.65 -13.23 8.61
CA GLY A 87 -22.08 -13.55 8.52
C GLY A 87 -23.07 -12.38 8.49
N ASP A 88 -22.72 -11.22 9.01
CA ASP A 88 -23.60 -10.06 9.10
C ASP A 88 -23.30 -8.97 8.05
N GLY A 89 -22.18 -9.08 7.35
CA GLY A 89 -21.87 -8.35 6.13
C GLY A 89 -20.62 -7.50 6.27
N PRO A 90 -20.60 -6.48 7.16
CA PRO A 90 -19.38 -5.77 7.53
C PRO A 90 -18.37 -6.69 8.21
N GLU A 91 -17.09 -6.32 8.18
CA GLU A 91 -15.98 -7.20 8.58
C GLU A 91 -14.90 -6.44 9.39
N ALA A 92 -13.92 -7.15 9.94
CA ALA A 92 -12.88 -6.61 10.83
C ALA A 92 -11.76 -5.82 10.11
N VAL A 93 -12.13 -4.95 9.16
CA VAL A 93 -11.20 -4.09 8.40
C VAL A 93 -10.43 -3.14 9.33
N ALA A 94 -11.10 -2.57 10.33
CA ALA A 94 -10.50 -1.66 11.31
C ALA A 94 -9.38 -2.37 12.11
N ASP A 95 -9.66 -3.58 12.59
CA ASP A 95 -8.70 -4.45 13.27
C ASP A 95 -7.50 -4.78 12.38
N ALA A 96 -7.73 -5.06 11.10
CA ALA A 96 -6.68 -5.37 10.14
C ALA A 96 -5.71 -4.18 9.93
N ILE A 97 -6.23 -2.96 9.78
CA ILE A 97 -5.42 -1.73 9.69
C ILE A 97 -4.72 -1.46 11.02
N HIS A 98 -5.35 -1.75 12.15
CA HIS A 98 -4.73 -1.62 13.46
C HIS A 98 -3.54 -2.58 13.63
N VAL A 99 -3.66 -3.81 13.16
CA VAL A 99 -2.55 -4.78 13.13
C VAL A 99 -1.44 -4.33 12.19
N LEU A 100 -1.78 -3.84 10.99
CA LEU A 100 -0.83 -3.25 10.04
C LEU A 100 0.02 -2.14 10.71
N ASN A 101 -0.62 -1.23 11.44
CA ASN A 101 0.05 -0.13 12.15
C ASN A 101 1.05 -0.60 13.22
N ARG A 102 0.97 -1.84 13.68
CA ARG A 102 1.87 -2.44 14.69
C ARG A 102 2.94 -3.34 14.09
N MET A 103 3.03 -3.45 12.76
CA MET A 103 4.09 -4.22 12.10
C MET A 103 5.41 -3.45 12.11
N GLU A 104 6.53 -4.19 12.08
CA GLU A 104 7.87 -3.60 12.17
C GLU A 104 8.41 -3.14 10.81
N PHE A 105 7.92 -1.99 10.33
CA PHE A 105 8.44 -1.34 9.12
C PHE A 105 9.85 -0.75 9.32
N LEU A 106 10.71 -0.84 8.30
CA LEU A 106 11.99 -0.14 8.28
C LEU A 106 11.74 1.36 8.21
N ARG A 107 12.55 2.13 8.93
CA ARG A 107 12.45 3.60 8.93
C ARG A 107 12.79 4.20 7.56
N ASP A 108 13.67 3.57 6.82
CA ASP A 108 14.22 4.02 5.54
C ASP A 108 13.70 3.23 4.33
N ALA A 109 12.58 2.51 4.49
CA ALA A 109 11.88 1.87 3.37
C ALA A 109 10.67 2.68 2.92
N ALA A 110 10.34 2.56 1.64
CA ALA A 110 8.99 2.81 1.16
C ALA A 110 8.06 1.82 1.87
N LYS A 111 6.97 2.33 2.47
CA LYS A 111 6.02 1.51 3.24
C LYS A 111 4.68 1.52 2.53
N VAL A 112 4.38 0.42 1.85
CA VAL A 112 3.16 0.28 1.05
C VAL A 112 2.33 -0.84 1.61
N ALA A 113 1.03 -0.62 1.72
CA ALA A 113 0.06 -1.66 2.02
C ALA A 113 -1.02 -1.73 0.94
N VAL A 114 -1.51 -2.94 0.68
CA VAL A 114 -2.61 -3.20 -0.25
C VAL A 114 -3.71 -3.92 0.51
N LEU A 115 -4.78 -3.19 0.84
CA LEU A 115 -5.98 -3.70 1.50
C LEU A 115 -6.95 -4.23 0.45
N VAL A 116 -7.28 -5.51 0.51
CA VAL A 116 -8.21 -6.18 -0.40
C VAL A 116 -9.41 -6.67 0.40
N GLY A 117 -10.62 -6.38 -0.08
CA GLY A 117 -11.84 -6.84 0.56
C GLY A 117 -13.09 -6.59 -0.27
N ASP A 118 -14.20 -7.15 0.21
CA ASP A 118 -15.50 -7.04 -0.46
C ASP A 118 -16.62 -6.51 0.43
N ALA A 119 -16.29 -6.14 1.67
CA ALA A 119 -17.19 -5.61 2.69
C ALA A 119 -16.58 -4.39 3.43
N PRO A 120 -17.42 -3.51 4.02
CA PRO A 120 -16.97 -2.38 4.82
C PRO A 120 -16.49 -2.80 6.23
N PRO A 121 -15.76 -1.92 6.96
CA PRO A 121 -15.57 -2.08 8.40
C PRO A 121 -16.91 -2.06 9.17
N HIS A 122 -16.94 -2.70 10.33
CA HIS A 122 -18.06 -2.55 11.27
C HIS A 122 -18.37 -1.09 11.64
N GLY A 123 -19.65 -0.81 11.88
CA GLY A 123 -20.19 0.50 12.26
C GLY A 123 -20.40 1.46 11.08
N VAL A 124 -20.31 0.97 9.85
CA VAL A 124 -20.49 1.79 8.64
C VAL A 124 -21.82 1.54 7.95
N GLU A 125 -22.29 0.29 7.88
CA GLU A 125 -23.50 -0.05 7.12
C GLU A 125 -24.76 -0.08 7.98
N PRO A 126 -25.90 0.37 7.44
CA PRO A 126 -27.20 0.08 8.04
C PRO A 126 -27.45 -1.43 8.09
N GLY A 127 -27.78 -1.96 9.27
CA GLY A 127 -28.09 -3.38 9.46
C GLY A 127 -26.92 -4.24 9.90
N ASP A 128 -25.75 -3.65 10.12
CA ASP A 128 -24.61 -4.26 10.82
C ASP A 128 -25.03 -4.77 12.21
N ALA A 129 -24.51 -5.93 12.63
CA ALA A 129 -24.72 -6.42 13.99
C ALA A 129 -24.03 -5.53 15.03
N TRP A 130 -23.03 -4.75 14.61
CA TRP A 130 -22.26 -3.86 15.46
C TRP A 130 -22.38 -2.40 15.02
N SER A 131 -22.67 -1.51 15.98
CA SER A 131 -22.73 -0.06 15.71
C SER A 131 -21.34 0.58 15.57
N GLU A 132 -20.30 -0.12 15.99
CA GLU A 132 -18.89 0.26 15.92
C GLU A 132 -18.01 -1.00 15.95
N CYS A 133 -16.72 -0.89 15.63
CA CYS A 133 -15.77 -2.00 15.76
C CYS A 133 -15.81 -2.57 17.21
N PRO A 134 -15.96 -3.89 17.39
CA PRO A 134 -16.03 -4.52 18.72
C PRO A 134 -14.83 -4.23 19.64
N GLU A 135 -13.64 -4.03 19.07
CA GLU A 135 -12.42 -3.67 19.82
C GLU A 135 -12.29 -2.14 20.05
N GLY A 136 -13.31 -1.36 19.71
CA GLY A 136 -13.33 0.10 19.86
C GLY A 136 -12.39 0.83 18.91
N ILE A 137 -12.00 0.18 17.79
CA ILE A 137 -11.08 0.75 16.81
C ILE A 137 -11.86 1.53 15.77
N ASP A 138 -11.68 2.85 15.75
CA ASP A 138 -12.16 3.68 14.65
C ASP A 138 -11.25 3.50 13.41
N TRP A 139 -11.84 3.10 12.28
CA TRP A 139 -11.09 2.82 11.06
C TRP A 139 -10.49 4.08 10.41
N ARG A 140 -11.09 5.26 10.60
CA ARG A 140 -10.54 6.54 10.12
C ARG A 140 -9.31 6.91 10.92
N GLU A 141 -9.37 6.75 12.25
CA GLU A 141 -8.21 6.91 13.10
C GLU A 141 -7.11 5.90 12.77
N ALA A 142 -7.47 4.64 12.48
CA ALA A 142 -6.52 3.62 12.10
C ALA A 142 -5.83 3.96 10.77
N ALA A 143 -6.57 4.44 9.76
CA ALA A 143 -6.02 4.92 8.49
C ALA A 143 -5.12 6.16 8.70
N LYS A 144 -5.54 7.11 9.54
CA LYS A 144 -4.72 8.27 9.89
C LYS A 144 -3.42 7.85 10.59
N LYS A 145 -3.47 6.88 11.50
CA LYS A 145 -2.28 6.32 12.16
C LYS A 145 -1.32 5.66 11.16
N ALA A 146 -1.85 4.98 10.14
CA ALA A 146 -1.04 4.42 9.05
C ALA A 146 -0.32 5.54 8.29
N PHE A 147 -1.05 6.58 7.91
CA PHE A 147 -0.47 7.74 7.24
C PHE A 147 0.60 8.46 8.08
N ASP A 148 0.34 8.67 9.37
CA ASP A 148 1.29 9.29 10.30
C ASP A 148 2.56 8.43 10.48
N ALA A 149 2.44 7.10 10.36
CA ALA A 149 3.57 6.17 10.34
C ALA A 149 4.31 6.10 8.98
N GLY A 150 3.84 6.86 7.98
CA GLY A 150 4.36 6.90 6.62
C GLY A 150 3.98 5.69 5.78
N ILE A 151 2.92 4.97 6.14
CA ILE A 151 2.38 3.83 5.39
C ILE A 151 1.33 4.35 4.41
N VAL A 152 1.55 4.11 3.12
CA VAL A 152 0.57 4.39 2.06
C VAL A 152 -0.28 3.14 1.86
N VAL A 153 -1.59 3.25 2.05
CA VAL A 153 -2.54 2.13 1.93
C VAL A 153 -3.34 2.29 0.64
N HIS A 154 -3.08 1.43 -0.35
CA HIS A 154 -3.94 1.27 -1.50
C HIS A 154 -5.05 0.28 -1.16
N THR A 155 -6.24 0.48 -1.73
CA THR A 155 -7.39 -0.39 -1.48
C THR A 155 -7.87 -1.03 -2.77
N VAL A 156 -8.30 -2.28 -2.67
CA VAL A 156 -8.81 -3.08 -3.79
C VAL A 156 -10.17 -3.63 -3.40
N GLY A 157 -11.22 -3.12 -4.04
CA GLY A 157 -12.58 -3.58 -3.84
C GLY A 157 -12.90 -4.76 -4.76
N CYS A 158 -13.51 -5.82 -4.24
CA CYS A 158 -13.91 -6.97 -5.04
C CYS A 158 -15.34 -6.81 -5.55
N PHE A 159 -15.47 -6.62 -6.86
CA PHE A 159 -16.75 -6.40 -7.54
C PHE A 159 -17.32 -7.72 -8.08
N PRO A 160 -18.66 -7.88 -8.13
CA PRO A 160 -19.67 -6.88 -7.75
C PRO A 160 -20.04 -6.86 -6.26
N GLU A 161 -19.46 -7.73 -5.42
CA GLU A 161 -19.92 -7.92 -4.04
C GLU A 161 -19.84 -6.63 -3.21
N ILE A 162 -18.73 -5.89 -3.29
CA ILE A 162 -18.55 -4.63 -2.56
C ILE A 162 -19.59 -3.55 -2.89
N GLN A 163 -20.26 -3.64 -4.04
CA GLN A 163 -21.30 -2.69 -4.43
C GLN A 163 -22.67 -2.99 -3.80
N ARG A 164 -22.83 -4.13 -3.14
CA ARG A 164 -24.07 -4.47 -2.45
C ARG A 164 -24.26 -3.67 -1.16
N TYR A 165 -23.17 -3.14 -0.64
CA TYR A 165 -23.13 -2.27 0.53
C TYR A 165 -23.24 -0.80 0.14
N THR A 166 -23.91 0.00 0.97
CA THR A 166 -24.24 1.40 0.66
C THR A 166 -23.02 2.31 0.67
N HIS A 167 -22.07 2.02 1.55
CA HIS A 167 -20.93 2.85 1.94
C HIS A 167 -19.58 2.14 1.79
N ALA A 168 -19.52 0.85 1.46
CA ALA A 168 -18.26 0.11 1.40
C ALA A 168 -17.25 0.68 0.39
N VAL A 169 -17.68 0.96 -0.84
CA VAL A 169 -16.79 1.53 -1.87
C VAL A 169 -16.26 2.91 -1.43
N ASP A 170 -17.12 3.75 -0.87
CA ASP A 170 -16.72 5.08 -0.41
C ASP A 170 -15.79 4.99 0.80
N THR A 171 -15.99 4.02 1.69
CA THR A 171 -15.12 3.76 2.83
C THR A 171 -13.73 3.31 2.38
N PHE A 172 -13.64 2.41 1.41
CA PHE A 172 -12.34 1.98 0.87
C PHE A 172 -11.61 3.15 0.18
N LYS A 173 -12.33 3.99 -0.57
CA LYS A 173 -11.77 5.23 -1.15
C LYS A 173 -11.31 6.21 -0.07
N GLU A 174 -12.04 6.34 1.03
CA GLU A 174 -11.66 7.21 2.16
C GLU A 174 -10.39 6.69 2.85
N ILE A 175 -10.27 5.38 3.11
CA ILE A 175 -9.05 4.75 3.65
C ILE A 175 -7.85 5.03 2.74
N ALA A 176 -8.01 4.79 1.44
CA ALA A 176 -6.96 5.02 0.46
C ALA A 176 -6.53 6.49 0.44
N SER A 177 -7.46 7.41 0.19
CA SER A 177 -7.16 8.84 0.08
C SER A 177 -6.59 9.43 1.38
N THR A 178 -7.03 8.96 2.56
CA THR A 178 -6.47 9.37 3.86
C THR A 178 -4.97 9.10 3.96
N THR A 179 -4.51 8.01 3.34
CA THR A 179 -3.10 7.60 3.35
C THR A 179 -2.34 8.02 2.09
N LYS A 180 -2.97 8.83 1.23
CA LYS A 180 -2.51 9.17 -0.14
C LYS A 180 -2.39 7.96 -1.09
N GLY A 181 -3.04 6.85 -0.76
CA GLY A 181 -3.23 5.73 -1.66
C GLY A 181 -4.40 5.94 -2.62
N GLU A 182 -4.62 4.93 -3.44
CA GLU A 182 -5.67 4.89 -4.45
C GLU A 182 -6.57 3.67 -4.27
N PHE A 183 -7.80 3.75 -4.79
CA PHE A 183 -8.78 2.66 -4.80
C PHE A 183 -8.86 2.04 -6.19
N PHE A 184 -8.89 0.71 -6.24
CA PHE A 184 -8.96 -0.04 -7.49
C PHE A 184 -10.03 -1.14 -7.43
N PRO A 185 -10.76 -1.39 -8.52
CA PRO A 185 -11.59 -2.58 -8.62
C PRO A 185 -10.72 -3.81 -8.93
N LEU A 186 -10.94 -4.92 -8.22
CA LEU A 186 -10.24 -6.19 -8.50
C LEU A 186 -10.52 -6.66 -9.93
N ALA A 187 -11.66 -6.34 -10.54
CA ALA A 187 -12.00 -6.72 -11.91
C ALA A 187 -10.99 -6.18 -12.95
N GLU A 188 -10.24 -5.13 -12.62
CA GLU A 188 -9.13 -4.60 -13.42
C GLU A 188 -7.80 -5.34 -13.08
N ALA A 189 -7.88 -6.59 -12.61
CA ALA A 189 -6.76 -7.41 -12.11
C ALA A 189 -5.60 -7.52 -13.09
N GLU A 190 -5.87 -7.41 -14.39
CA GLU A 190 -4.86 -7.42 -15.44
C GLU A 190 -3.92 -6.22 -15.37
N GLY A 191 -4.36 -5.08 -14.82
CA GLY A 191 -3.52 -3.90 -14.56
C GLY A 191 -3.07 -3.76 -13.10
N LEU A 192 -3.61 -4.57 -12.19
CA LEU A 192 -3.34 -4.45 -10.75
C LEU A 192 -1.88 -4.76 -10.40
N VAL A 193 -1.24 -5.63 -11.17
CA VAL A 193 0.18 -5.98 -10.97
C VAL A 193 1.04 -4.79 -11.37
N GLU A 194 0.85 -4.26 -12.57
CA GLU A 194 1.53 -3.10 -13.13
C GLU A 194 1.38 -1.90 -12.21
N LEU A 195 0.16 -1.70 -11.71
CA LEU A 195 -0.20 -0.61 -10.83
C LEU A 195 0.47 -0.70 -9.46
N ILE A 196 0.32 -1.82 -8.74
CA ILE A 196 0.97 -2.00 -7.42
C ILE A 196 2.49 -1.96 -7.58
N THR A 197 3.00 -2.50 -8.68
CA THR A 197 4.42 -2.43 -9.02
C THR A 197 4.86 -0.99 -9.26
N GLY A 198 4.09 -0.21 -10.02
CA GLY A 198 4.36 1.19 -10.33
C GLY A 198 4.32 2.08 -9.08
N ILE A 199 3.31 1.91 -8.24
CA ILE A 199 3.20 2.54 -6.93
C ILE A 199 4.44 2.26 -6.07
N ALA A 200 4.81 0.98 -5.96
CA ALA A 200 5.96 0.59 -5.16
C ALA A 200 7.25 1.23 -5.68
N VAL A 201 7.43 1.25 -6.99
CA VAL A 201 8.56 1.90 -7.68
C VAL A 201 8.55 3.41 -7.44
N GLU A 202 7.40 4.06 -7.52
CA GLU A 202 7.25 5.50 -7.28
C GLU A 202 7.62 5.86 -5.84
N GLU A 203 7.14 5.10 -4.85
CA GLU A 203 7.47 5.32 -3.44
C GLU A 203 8.96 5.10 -3.15
N ILE A 204 9.59 4.12 -3.81
CA ILE A 204 11.04 3.94 -3.76
C ILE A 204 11.76 5.17 -4.33
N ASP A 205 11.33 5.64 -5.50
CA ASP A 205 12.00 6.73 -6.20
C ASP A 205 11.85 8.06 -5.46
N LYS A 206 10.69 8.31 -4.81
CA LYS A 206 10.49 9.46 -3.91
C LYS A 206 11.55 9.51 -2.81
N ILE A 207 11.88 8.39 -2.19
CA ILE A 207 12.92 8.32 -1.15
C ILE A 207 14.30 8.61 -1.74
N VAL A 208 14.63 8.00 -2.89
CA VAL A 208 15.92 8.23 -3.56
C VAL A 208 16.08 9.70 -3.96
N ILE A 209 15.02 10.34 -4.43
CA ILE A 209 15.01 11.76 -4.76
C ILE A 209 15.23 12.59 -3.48
N GLN A 210 14.53 12.30 -2.37
CA GLN A 210 14.73 13.00 -1.10
C GLN A 210 16.17 12.91 -0.60
N GLU A 211 16.76 11.71 -0.61
CA GLU A 211 18.15 11.49 -0.22
C GLU A 211 19.12 12.25 -1.12
N SER A 212 18.84 12.28 -2.43
CA SER A 212 19.67 12.97 -3.41
C SER A 212 19.60 14.50 -3.24
N ILE A 213 18.42 15.05 -2.93
CA ILE A 213 18.22 16.47 -2.61
C ILE A 213 19.02 16.85 -1.36
N LEU A 214 18.87 16.11 -0.27
CA LEU A 214 19.58 16.39 0.98
C LEU A 214 21.10 16.37 0.78
N LYS A 215 21.59 15.37 0.04
CA LYS A 215 23.00 15.25 -0.32
C LYS A 215 23.49 16.43 -1.18
N GLU A 216 22.70 16.85 -2.16
CA GLU A 216 23.05 17.97 -3.04
C GLU A 216 23.17 19.28 -2.28
N LEU A 217 22.25 19.51 -1.35
CA LEU A 217 22.20 20.72 -0.54
C LEU A 217 23.18 20.67 0.65
N GLY A 218 23.90 19.55 0.85
CA GLY A 218 24.79 19.36 1.99
C GLY A 218 24.07 19.35 3.34
N ILE A 219 22.79 18.98 3.35
CA ILE A 219 21.94 18.99 4.54
C ILE A 219 22.04 17.63 5.23
N ASP A 220 22.34 17.63 6.53
CA ASP A 220 22.26 16.43 7.35
C ASP A 220 20.78 16.03 7.57
N PRO A 221 20.37 14.81 7.19
CA PRO A 221 19.00 14.33 7.40
C PRO A 221 18.51 14.39 8.86
N THR A 222 19.44 14.44 9.82
CA THR A 222 19.14 14.52 11.26
C THR A 222 19.05 15.97 11.78
N GLN A 223 19.50 16.96 11.00
CA GLN A 223 19.53 18.38 11.35
C GLN A 223 19.16 19.24 10.13
N VAL A 224 17.95 19.03 9.60
CA VAL A 224 17.49 19.79 8.43
C VAL A 224 17.05 21.18 8.86
N ASP A 225 17.71 22.18 8.30
CA ASP A 225 17.23 23.56 8.30
C ASP A 225 16.15 23.72 7.22
N THR A 226 14.90 23.88 7.64
CA THR A 226 13.76 24.00 6.74
C THR A 226 13.76 25.30 5.92
N GLU A 227 14.50 26.33 6.36
CA GLU A 227 14.62 27.60 5.62
C GLU A 227 15.43 27.41 4.33
N VAL A 228 16.48 26.58 4.37
CA VAL A 228 17.29 26.27 3.19
C VAL A 228 16.42 25.64 2.10
N LEU A 229 15.63 24.61 2.46
CA LEU A 229 14.76 23.88 1.54
C LEU A 229 13.70 24.75 0.86
N SER A 230 13.22 25.80 1.52
CA SER A 230 12.16 26.67 0.99
C SER A 230 12.69 27.75 0.04
N SER A 231 14.01 27.96 -0.02
CA SER A 231 14.67 28.94 -0.90
C SER A 231 15.25 28.34 -2.19
N VAL A 232 15.15 27.03 -2.37
CA VAL A 232 15.75 26.29 -3.49
C VAL A 232 14.98 26.54 -4.78
N ASP A 233 15.69 26.81 -5.88
CA ASP A 233 15.15 26.72 -7.23
C ASP A 233 14.95 25.24 -7.61
N ALA A 234 13.71 24.76 -7.52
CA ALA A 234 13.36 23.38 -7.78
C ALA A 234 13.66 22.95 -9.23
N SER A 235 13.58 23.87 -10.19
CA SER A 235 13.85 23.60 -11.61
C SER A 235 15.35 23.43 -11.89
N GLU A 236 16.18 24.26 -11.26
CA GLU A 236 17.64 24.10 -11.29
C GLU A 236 18.08 22.82 -10.57
N LEU A 237 17.49 22.52 -9.42
CA LEU A 237 17.80 21.30 -8.68
C LEU A 237 17.39 20.04 -9.45
N ALA A 238 16.21 20.02 -10.08
CA ALA A 238 15.76 18.91 -10.92
C ALA A 238 16.74 18.63 -12.07
N ARG A 239 17.21 19.67 -12.77
CA ARG A 239 18.24 19.57 -13.82
C ARG A 239 19.57 19.05 -13.27
N THR A 240 19.98 19.54 -12.10
CA THR A 240 21.24 19.12 -11.45
C THR A 240 21.20 17.64 -11.07
N LEU A 241 20.13 17.19 -10.41
CA LEU A 241 19.95 15.79 -10.02
C LEU A 241 19.86 14.87 -11.24
N SER A 242 19.14 15.30 -12.28
CA SER A 242 19.09 14.58 -13.56
C SER A 242 20.48 14.50 -14.23
N GLY A 243 21.27 15.58 -14.19
CA GLY A 243 22.66 15.58 -14.66
C GLY A 243 23.58 14.62 -13.90
N LYS A 244 23.27 14.35 -12.61
CA LYS A 244 23.98 13.39 -11.76
C LYS A 244 23.46 11.95 -11.88
N GLY A 245 22.54 11.69 -12.81
CA GLY A 245 22.01 10.37 -13.08
C GLY A 245 20.88 9.92 -12.15
N VAL A 246 20.33 10.82 -11.33
CA VAL A 246 19.11 10.50 -10.57
C VAL A 246 17.94 10.47 -11.55
N ARG A 247 17.15 9.41 -11.51
CA ARG A 247 16.04 9.13 -12.43
C ARG A 247 14.82 8.69 -11.64
N ARG A 248 13.65 8.94 -12.18
CA ARG A 248 12.41 8.27 -11.75
C ARG A 248 12.06 7.17 -12.75
N ARG A 249 11.40 6.13 -12.30
CA ARG A 249 10.95 5.01 -13.12
C ARG A 249 9.44 5.08 -13.26
N VAL A 250 8.97 4.87 -14.48
CA VAL A 250 7.55 4.86 -14.81
C VAL A 250 7.22 3.49 -15.37
N VAL A 251 6.18 2.87 -14.83
CA VAL A 251 5.61 1.64 -15.40
C VAL A 251 4.81 2.00 -16.64
N ARG A 252 5.16 1.41 -17.79
CA ARG A 252 4.30 1.44 -18.98
C ARG A 252 3.40 0.22 -19.02
N THR A 253 2.10 0.46 -19.13
CA THR A 253 1.12 -0.54 -19.56
C THR A 253 1.19 -0.67 -21.08
N THR A 254 1.61 -1.83 -21.59
CA THR A 254 1.40 -2.17 -23.01
C THR A 254 -0.06 -2.51 -23.22
N ALA A 255 -0.69 -1.98 -24.27
CA ALA A 255 -2.12 -2.09 -24.51
C ALA A 255 -2.64 -3.56 -24.60
N ALA A 256 -3.69 -3.82 -23.81
CA ALA A 256 -4.90 -4.63 -24.02
C ALA A 256 -4.88 -6.09 -24.52
N ASP A 257 -3.76 -6.72 -24.91
CA ASP A 257 -3.79 -8.14 -25.26
C ASP A 257 -2.57 -8.90 -24.68
N ALA A 258 -2.86 -9.72 -23.65
CA ALA A 258 -1.98 -10.62 -22.89
C ALA A 258 -1.17 -9.99 -21.73
N PRO A 259 -0.85 -10.77 -20.67
CA PRO A 259 0.03 -10.34 -19.59
C PRO A 259 1.43 -10.10 -20.15
N ALA A 260 1.71 -8.86 -20.54
CA ALA A 260 3.04 -8.42 -20.91
C ALA A 260 3.86 -8.20 -19.63
N PRO A 261 5.19 -8.39 -19.67
CA PRO A 261 6.04 -8.03 -18.54
C PRO A 261 5.92 -6.52 -18.25
N VAL A 262 5.83 -6.17 -16.97
CA VAL A 262 5.90 -4.78 -16.50
C VAL A 262 7.17 -4.14 -17.05
N GLU A 263 7.03 -3.20 -17.99
CA GLU A 263 8.17 -2.51 -18.59
C GLU A 263 8.42 -1.20 -17.84
N LEU A 264 9.59 -1.08 -17.21
CA LEU A 264 10.03 0.15 -16.59
C LEU A 264 10.78 1.02 -17.58
N GLN A 265 10.44 2.30 -17.61
CA GLN A 265 11.24 3.31 -18.30
C GLN A 265 11.76 4.34 -17.31
N GLU A 266 13.05 4.65 -17.43
CA GLU A 266 13.63 5.78 -16.72
C GLU A 266 13.19 7.10 -17.38
N ALA A 267 12.81 8.05 -16.55
CA ALA A 267 12.51 9.41 -16.92
C ALA A 267 13.36 10.39 -16.09
N GLU A 268 13.62 11.56 -16.67
CA GLU A 268 14.23 12.66 -15.92
C GLU A 268 13.30 13.13 -14.78
N ILE A 269 13.92 13.69 -13.75
CA ILE A 269 13.21 14.24 -12.61
C ILE A 269 12.65 15.60 -13.00
N SER A 270 11.37 15.81 -12.72
CA SER A 270 10.68 17.08 -12.97
C SER A 270 10.79 18.02 -11.77
N GLU A 271 10.48 19.29 -11.99
CA GLU A 271 10.34 20.28 -10.92
C GLU A 271 9.29 19.85 -9.88
N GLU A 272 8.19 19.24 -10.33
CA GLU A 272 7.13 18.75 -9.45
C GLU A 272 7.60 17.64 -8.52
N ASP A 273 8.42 16.71 -9.02
CA ASP A 273 9.01 15.64 -8.21
C ASP A 273 9.90 16.23 -7.08
N VAL A 274 10.69 17.26 -7.40
CA VAL A 274 11.54 17.96 -6.42
C VAL A 274 10.70 18.71 -5.38
N LEU A 275 9.67 19.44 -5.82
CA LEU A 275 8.77 20.16 -4.92
C LEU A 275 8.04 19.21 -3.97
N GLU A 276 7.53 18.07 -4.47
CA GLU A 276 6.90 17.07 -3.61
C GLU A 276 7.89 16.46 -2.62
N ALA A 277 9.11 16.12 -3.06
CA ALA A 277 10.14 15.60 -2.18
C ALA A 277 10.50 16.60 -1.06
N ILE A 278 10.67 17.90 -1.39
CA ILE A 278 10.92 18.95 -0.40
C ILE A 278 9.77 19.06 0.61
N ARG A 279 8.52 19.08 0.13
CA ARG A 279 7.33 19.11 1.01
C ARG A 279 7.32 17.93 1.98
N GLN A 280 7.65 16.74 1.49
CA GLN A 280 7.67 15.52 2.32
C GLN A 280 8.81 15.53 3.35
N ILE A 281 10.00 16.01 2.98
CA ILE A 281 11.12 16.20 3.92
C ILE A 281 10.70 17.14 5.04
N GLN A 282 10.14 18.31 4.71
CA GLN A 282 9.69 19.29 5.71
C GLN A 282 8.63 18.73 6.65
N LYS A 283 7.74 17.87 6.15
CA LYS A 283 6.69 17.25 6.97
C LYS A 283 7.24 16.18 7.93
N LYS A 284 8.22 15.37 7.52
CA LYS A 284 8.85 14.35 8.38
C LYS A 284 9.60 14.94 9.59
N MET A 285 9.87 16.24 9.57
CA MET A 285 10.73 16.91 10.55
C MET A 285 10.00 17.90 11.46
N ARG A 286 8.69 17.99 11.32
CA ARG A 286 7.78 18.61 12.29
C ARG A 286 7.21 17.53 13.21
#